data_AF-A0A379XSZ2-F1
#
_entry.id   AF-A0A379XSZ2-F1
#
_cell.length_a   1.000
_cell.length_b   1.000
_cell.length_c   1.000
_cell.angle_alpha   90.00
_cell.angle_beta   90.00
_cell.angle_gamma   90.00
#
_symmetry.space_group_name_H-M   'P 1'
#
loop_
_entity.id
_entity.type
_entity.pdbx_description
1 polymer ?
#
loop_
_entity_poly.entity_id
_entity_poly.type
_entity_poly.pdbx_seq_one_letter_code
_entity_poly.pdbx_strand_id
1 'polypeptide(L)'
;MLEMATDVCRDIDQAAAQLSAMQHVILQAASEHHLGICGGGTHPFQKWQRQEVCDNERYQRTLENFGYLIQQATVFGQHVHVGCANGDDAIYLLHGLSHFVPHFIALSAASPYMQGADTRFACARLNIFSAFPDNGPMPWVSNWQEFTGLFRRLSYTTMIDSIKDLHWDIRPSPVFGTVEVRVMDTPLTLDHTINMAGLIQATAHWLLTERPFKPQERDYLLYKFNRFQACRYGLEGVLTDVYTGDRRRLADDTLHLLDNVTPSARKLGADSAIDALRLQVKKGGNEAHYMREFIADGGSLIGLVQKHCDIWAGQ
;
A
#
# COMPACT_ATOMS: atom_id res chain seq x y z
N MET A 1 0.92 -7.22 16.30
CA MET A 1 0.28 -6.71 15.07
C MET A 1 -1.16 -7.16 15.08
N LEU A 2 -2.10 -6.28 14.77
CA LEU A 2 -3.52 -6.59 14.61
C LEU A 2 -3.89 -6.32 13.15
N GLU A 3 -4.59 -7.25 12.51
CA GLU A 3 -5.08 -7.09 11.14
C GLU A 3 -6.60 -6.90 11.17
N MET A 4 -7.09 -5.88 10.46
CA MET A 4 -8.50 -5.65 10.22
C MET A 4 -8.79 -5.95 8.76
N ALA A 5 -9.70 -6.89 8.50
CA ALA A 5 -10.09 -7.29 7.15
C ALA A 5 -11.61 -7.21 7.02
N THR A 6 -12.08 -6.51 5.99
CA THR A 6 -13.49 -6.53 5.62
C THR A 6 -13.83 -7.85 4.95
N ASP A 7 -15.12 -8.16 4.88
CA ASP A 7 -15.63 -9.08 3.87
C ASP A 7 -15.51 -8.46 2.46
N VAL A 8 -15.96 -9.19 1.45
CA VAL A 8 -16.10 -8.65 0.09
C VAL A 8 -17.20 -7.58 0.09
N CYS A 9 -16.78 -6.32 -0.10
CA CYS A 9 -17.66 -5.16 -0.11
C CYS A 9 -17.95 -4.74 -1.56
N ARG A 10 -19.18 -4.25 -1.81
CA ARG A 10 -19.62 -3.76 -3.13
C ARG A 10 -19.22 -2.31 -3.40
N ASP A 11 -19.11 -1.52 -2.35
CA ASP A 11 -18.85 -0.07 -2.37
C ASP A 11 -18.03 0.32 -1.12
N ILE A 12 -17.53 1.56 -1.13
CA ILE A 12 -16.69 2.08 -0.04
C ILE A 12 -17.47 2.34 1.24
N ASP A 13 -18.78 2.59 1.16
CA ASP A 13 -19.64 2.84 2.32
C ASP A 13 -19.83 1.56 3.14
N GLN A 14 -20.02 0.42 2.47
CA GLN A 14 -20.07 -0.89 3.12
C GLN A 14 -18.73 -1.21 3.81
N ALA A 15 -17.61 -0.94 3.15
CA ALA A 15 -16.28 -1.14 3.74
C ALA A 15 -16.07 -0.23 4.97
N ALA A 16 -16.49 1.03 4.88
CA ALA A 16 -16.42 1.99 5.98
C ALA A 16 -17.25 1.52 7.19
N ALA A 17 -18.48 1.05 6.96
CA ALA A 17 -19.33 0.53 8.03
C ALA A 17 -18.70 -0.69 8.73
N GLN A 18 -18.13 -1.63 7.97
CA GLN A 18 -17.48 -2.81 8.55
C GLN A 18 -16.23 -2.45 9.35
N LEU A 19 -15.33 -1.61 8.80
CA LEU A 19 -14.12 -1.19 9.50
C LEU A 19 -14.44 -0.34 10.74
N SER A 20 -15.45 0.53 10.67
CA SER A 20 -15.91 1.31 11.83
C SER A 20 -16.44 0.41 12.95
N ALA A 21 -17.25 -0.59 12.61
CA ALA A 21 -17.76 -1.56 13.59
C ALA A 21 -16.60 -2.37 14.24
N MET A 22 -15.64 -2.84 13.44
CA MET A 22 -14.46 -3.54 13.96
C MET A 22 -13.62 -2.62 14.86
N GLN A 23 -13.39 -1.37 14.45
CA GLN A 23 -12.62 -0.40 15.21
C GLN A 23 -13.25 -0.13 16.58
N HIS A 24 -14.57 0.01 16.65
CA HIS A 24 -15.25 0.23 17.93
C HIS A 24 -15.00 -0.92 18.91
N VAL A 25 -15.17 -2.17 18.47
CA VAL A 25 -14.93 -3.37 19.29
C VAL A 25 -13.45 -3.46 19.70
N ILE A 26 -12.54 -3.19 18.76
CA ILE A 26 -11.09 -3.24 19.01
C ILE A 26 -10.67 -2.17 20.02
N LEU A 27 -11.17 -0.95 19.91
CA LEU A 27 -10.84 0.15 20.83
C LEU A 27 -11.39 -0.12 22.24
N GLN A 28 -12.60 -0.69 22.35
CA GLN A 28 -13.13 -1.11 23.64
C GLN A 28 -12.24 -2.17 24.30
N ALA A 29 -11.91 -3.25 23.57
CA ALA A 29 -11.05 -4.31 24.08
C ALA A 29 -9.64 -3.77 24.43
N ALA A 30 -9.06 -2.91 23.58
CA ALA A 30 -7.77 -2.29 23.84
C ALA A 30 -7.79 -1.47 25.14
N SER A 31 -8.85 -0.70 25.39
CA SER A 31 -9.03 0.05 26.63
C SER A 31 -9.10 -0.86 27.86
N GLU A 32 -9.82 -1.98 27.78
CA GLU A 32 -9.93 -2.97 28.87
C GLU A 32 -8.58 -3.63 29.20
N HIS A 33 -7.67 -3.67 28.23
CA HIS A 33 -6.32 -4.22 28.37
C HIS A 33 -5.21 -3.16 28.52
N HIS A 34 -5.56 -1.88 28.69
CA HIS A 34 -4.61 -0.76 28.78
C HIS A 34 -3.67 -0.63 27.58
N LEU A 35 -4.19 -0.86 26.37
CA LEU A 35 -3.49 -0.76 25.10
C LEU A 35 -4.03 0.41 24.26
N GLY A 36 -3.16 0.98 23.42
CA GLY A 36 -3.53 1.91 22.36
C GLY A 36 -3.39 1.26 20.98
N ILE A 37 -4.21 1.68 20.01
CA ILE A 37 -4.17 1.21 18.62
C ILE A 37 -3.90 2.41 17.73
N CYS A 38 -2.96 2.26 16.80
CA CYS A 38 -2.66 3.28 15.80
C CYS A 38 -2.27 2.65 14.46
N GLY A 39 -2.35 3.46 13.40
CA GLY A 39 -1.80 3.14 12.10
C GLY A 39 -0.36 3.64 11.91
N GLY A 40 0.05 3.80 10.64
CA GLY A 40 1.41 4.17 10.23
C GLY A 40 2.20 2.98 9.70
N GLY A 41 3.02 3.21 8.66
CA GLY A 41 3.69 2.11 7.94
C GLY A 41 4.81 1.42 8.74
N THR A 42 5.37 2.13 9.73
CA THR A 42 6.40 1.66 10.65
C THR A 42 6.12 2.19 12.04
N HIS A 43 6.54 1.43 13.06
CA HIS A 43 6.57 1.98 14.41
C HIS A 43 7.82 2.89 14.56
N PRO A 44 7.69 4.17 14.97
CA PRO A 44 8.77 5.15 14.84
C PRO A 44 10.08 4.79 15.56
N PHE A 45 10.01 4.14 16.73
CA PHE A 45 11.17 3.83 17.57
C PHE A 45 11.34 2.35 17.93
N GLN A 46 10.51 1.46 17.39
CA GLN A 46 10.59 0.03 17.76
C GLN A 46 11.86 -0.57 17.18
N LYS A 47 12.51 -1.42 17.97
CA LYS A 47 13.73 -2.13 17.58
C LYS A 47 13.42 -3.61 17.39
N TRP A 48 13.84 -4.16 16.25
CA TRP A 48 13.55 -5.55 15.88
C TRP A 48 14.10 -6.57 16.90
N GLN A 49 15.22 -6.26 17.57
CA GLN A 49 15.82 -7.15 18.57
C GLN A 49 14.94 -7.39 19.80
N ARG A 50 13.90 -6.57 19.99
CA ARG A 50 12.96 -6.65 21.11
C ARG A 50 11.62 -7.26 20.70
N GLN A 51 11.50 -7.77 19.47
CA GLN A 51 10.29 -8.43 19.01
C GLN A 51 10.22 -9.85 19.57
N GLU A 52 9.07 -10.20 20.12
CA GLU A 52 8.73 -11.59 20.42
C GLU A 52 8.25 -12.25 19.13
N VAL A 53 8.88 -13.39 18.81
CA VAL A 53 8.55 -14.17 17.62
C VAL A 53 7.32 -15.00 17.89
N CYS A 54 6.32 -14.93 17.00
CA CYS A 54 5.18 -15.83 17.04
C CYS A 54 5.64 -17.27 16.74
N ASP A 55 5.31 -18.21 17.62
CA ASP A 55 5.63 -19.63 17.44
C ASP A 55 4.70 -20.25 16.39
N ASN A 56 5.05 -20.07 15.12
CA ASN A 56 4.34 -20.59 13.97
C ASN A 56 5.34 -21.23 13.00
N GLU A 57 5.09 -22.48 12.58
CA GLU A 57 5.93 -23.22 11.64
C GLU A 57 6.25 -22.44 10.36
N ARG A 58 5.27 -21.68 9.82
CA ARG A 58 5.49 -20.85 8.63
C ARG A 58 6.49 -19.73 8.92
N TYR A 59 6.40 -19.10 10.10
CA TYR A 59 7.34 -18.06 10.48
C TYR A 59 8.75 -18.62 10.65
N GLN A 60 8.90 -19.80 11.29
CA GLN A 60 10.20 -20.44 11.47
C GLN A 60 10.88 -20.76 10.15
N ARG A 61 10.14 -21.27 9.16
CA ARG A 61 10.66 -21.47 7.78
C ARG A 61 11.14 -20.15 7.16
N THR A 62 10.37 -19.07 7.29
CA THR A 62 10.76 -17.76 6.78
C THR A 62 12.01 -17.23 7.50
N LEU A 63 12.14 -17.46 8.81
CA LEU A 63 13.33 -17.09 9.57
C LEU A 63 14.57 -17.88 9.13
N GLU A 64 14.45 -19.18 8.86
CA GLU A 64 15.54 -20.01 8.32
C GLU A 64 15.99 -19.49 6.94
N ASN A 65 15.04 -19.12 6.09
CA ASN A 65 15.29 -18.66 4.72
C ASN A 65 15.89 -17.24 4.64
N PHE A 66 15.40 -16.31 5.46
CA PHE A 66 15.70 -14.86 5.32
C PHE A 66 16.50 -14.28 6.49
N GLY A 67 16.66 -15.03 7.59
CA GLY A 67 17.46 -14.63 8.76
C GLY A 67 17.04 -13.27 9.32
N TYR A 68 18.00 -12.37 9.49
CA TYR A 68 17.76 -11.06 10.09
C TYR A 68 16.80 -10.17 9.28
N LEU A 69 16.60 -10.45 7.99
CA LEU A 69 15.72 -9.64 7.13
C LEU A 69 14.25 -9.72 7.58
N ILE A 70 13.76 -10.91 7.92
CA ILE A 70 12.37 -11.06 8.40
C ILE A 70 12.20 -10.50 9.81
N GLN A 71 13.27 -10.46 10.61
CA GLN A 71 13.22 -9.84 11.94
C GLN A 71 12.99 -8.32 11.82
N GLN A 72 13.51 -7.68 10.77
CA GLN A 72 13.26 -6.26 10.48
C GLN A 72 11.86 -5.98 9.91
N ALA A 73 11.13 -7.00 9.44
CA ALA A 73 9.87 -6.88 8.71
C ALA A 73 8.63 -6.56 9.57
N THR A 74 8.80 -5.97 10.76
CA THR A 74 7.67 -5.41 11.52
C THR A 74 7.21 -4.10 10.88
N VAL A 75 6.42 -4.22 9.83
CA VAL A 75 5.84 -3.12 9.07
C VAL A 75 4.36 -3.33 8.86
N PHE A 76 3.63 -2.25 8.64
CA PHE A 76 2.17 -2.26 8.58
C PHE A 76 1.73 -1.69 7.24
N GLY A 77 0.97 -2.47 6.48
CA GLY A 77 0.51 -2.07 5.16
C GLY A 77 -1.01 -2.06 5.07
N GLN A 78 -1.53 -1.20 4.21
CA GLN A 78 -2.89 -1.35 3.69
C GLN A 78 -2.83 -2.21 2.43
N HIS A 79 -3.64 -3.27 2.40
CA HIS A 79 -3.84 -4.10 1.21
C HIS A 79 -5.26 -3.89 0.68
N VAL A 80 -5.39 -3.74 -0.63
CA VAL A 80 -6.70 -3.57 -1.28
C VAL A 80 -6.86 -4.64 -2.35
N HIS A 81 -7.90 -5.45 -2.21
CA HIS A 81 -8.29 -6.47 -3.18
C HIS A 81 -9.38 -5.95 -4.11
N VAL A 82 -9.20 -6.14 -5.42
CA VAL A 82 -10.22 -5.84 -6.43
C VAL A 82 -10.59 -7.13 -7.17
N GLY A 83 -11.88 -7.50 -7.11
CA GLY A 83 -12.41 -8.67 -7.80
C GLY A 83 -12.33 -8.53 -9.33
N CYS A 84 -11.97 -9.61 -10.00
CA CYS A 84 -11.87 -9.69 -11.47
C CYS A 84 -12.69 -10.87 -11.99
N ALA A 85 -13.25 -10.74 -13.20
CA ALA A 85 -14.08 -11.79 -13.79
C ALA A 85 -13.27 -13.02 -14.23
N ASN A 86 -12.03 -12.82 -14.67
CA ASN A 86 -11.14 -13.87 -15.16
C ASN A 86 -9.67 -13.48 -14.99
N GLY A 87 -8.78 -14.43 -15.29
CA GLY A 87 -7.33 -14.25 -15.14
C GLY A 87 -6.71 -13.21 -16.08
N ASP A 88 -7.18 -13.10 -17.33
CA ASP A 88 -6.63 -12.14 -18.29
C ASP A 88 -6.99 -10.70 -17.90
N ASP A 89 -8.20 -10.50 -17.37
CA ASP A 89 -8.60 -9.23 -16.75
C ASP A 89 -7.74 -8.90 -15.53
N ALA A 90 -7.39 -9.91 -14.71
CA ALA A 90 -6.50 -9.70 -13.57
C ALA A 90 -5.10 -9.28 -14.01
N ILE A 91 -4.55 -9.86 -15.09
CA ILE A 91 -3.24 -9.46 -15.63
C ILE A 91 -3.31 -8.05 -16.23
N TYR A 92 -4.34 -7.75 -17.03
CA TYR A 92 -4.53 -6.39 -17.55
C TYR A 92 -4.64 -5.36 -16.43
N LEU A 93 -5.46 -5.64 -15.42
CA LEU A 93 -5.68 -4.75 -14.28
C LEU A 93 -4.39 -4.55 -13.49
N LEU A 94 -3.62 -5.62 -13.24
CA LEU A 94 -2.32 -5.53 -12.58
C LEU A 94 -1.38 -4.59 -13.32
N HIS A 95 -1.30 -4.71 -14.65
CA HIS A 95 -0.47 -3.81 -15.45
C HIS A 95 -0.97 -2.37 -15.39
N GLY A 96 -2.27 -2.14 -15.58
CA GLY A 96 -2.87 -0.81 -15.49
C GLY A 96 -2.63 -0.15 -14.12
N LEU A 97 -2.82 -0.88 -13.02
CA LEU A 97 -2.57 -0.38 -11.67
C LEU A 97 -1.07 -0.16 -11.40
N SER A 98 -0.18 -0.91 -12.07
CA SER A 98 1.27 -0.75 -11.92
C SER A 98 1.76 0.63 -12.36
N HIS A 99 1.10 1.28 -13.33
CA HIS A 99 1.40 2.67 -13.70
C HIS A 99 1.19 3.65 -12.54
N PHE A 100 0.29 3.32 -11.61
CA PHE A 100 -0.15 4.20 -10.53
C PHE A 100 0.41 3.81 -9.15
N VAL A 101 1.28 2.80 -9.08
CA VAL A 101 1.95 2.43 -7.83
C VAL A 101 2.67 3.61 -7.16
N PRO A 102 3.43 4.46 -7.89
CA PRO A 102 4.03 5.64 -7.28
C PRO A 102 3.00 6.58 -6.63
N HIS A 103 1.83 6.77 -7.24
CA HIS A 103 0.74 7.60 -6.72
C HIS A 103 0.16 7.02 -5.44
N PHE A 104 -0.10 5.71 -5.42
CA PHE A 104 -0.62 5.03 -4.23
C PHE A 104 0.37 5.12 -3.05
N ILE A 105 1.66 4.94 -3.31
CA ILE A 105 2.71 5.12 -2.30
C ILE A 105 2.71 6.56 -1.79
N ALA A 106 2.74 7.54 -2.69
CA ALA A 106 2.85 8.94 -2.31
C ALA A 106 1.66 9.46 -1.50
N LEU A 107 0.44 9.04 -1.83
CA LEU A 107 -0.79 9.40 -1.12
C LEU A 107 -0.90 8.72 0.25
N SER A 108 -0.33 7.52 0.40
CA SER A 108 -0.40 6.71 1.63
C SER A 108 0.79 6.90 2.57
N ALA A 109 1.84 7.62 2.16
CA ALA A 109 3.12 7.67 2.86
C ALA A 109 3.01 8.16 4.32
N ALA A 110 3.31 7.26 5.26
CA ALA A 110 3.16 7.48 6.71
C ALA A 110 4.24 6.72 7.52
N SER A 111 5.44 6.57 6.97
CA SER A 111 6.55 5.85 7.63
C SER A 111 7.91 6.56 7.51
N PRO A 112 8.06 7.85 7.92
CA PRO A 112 9.34 8.54 7.83
C PRO A 112 10.38 8.06 8.85
N TYR A 113 9.93 7.54 9.99
CA TYR A 113 10.79 7.11 11.09
C TYR A 113 10.95 5.60 11.14
N MET A 114 12.16 5.14 11.45
CA MET A 114 12.44 3.73 11.66
C MET A 114 13.51 3.56 12.73
N GLN A 115 13.26 2.69 13.72
CA GLN A 115 14.21 2.38 14.81
C GLN A 115 14.75 3.61 15.56
N GLY A 116 13.97 4.69 15.61
CA GLY A 116 14.28 5.92 16.33
C GLY A 116 14.95 7.00 15.49
N ALA A 117 15.20 6.76 14.19
CA ALA A 117 15.84 7.69 13.29
C ALA A 117 14.89 8.16 12.18
N ASP A 118 15.01 9.43 11.78
CA ASP A 118 14.40 9.91 10.51
C ASP A 118 15.16 9.29 9.34
N THR A 119 14.48 8.44 8.58
CA THR A 119 15.04 7.75 7.41
C THR A 119 15.27 8.70 6.24
N ARG A 120 14.69 9.90 6.29
CA ARG A 120 14.54 10.85 5.17
C ARG A 120 13.61 10.38 4.06
N PHE A 121 12.93 9.24 4.19
CA PHE A 121 11.89 8.79 3.26
C PHE A 121 10.51 9.29 3.72
N ALA A 122 9.55 9.41 2.80
CA ALA A 122 8.15 9.58 3.16
C ALA A 122 7.52 8.23 3.53
N CYS A 123 7.84 7.19 2.75
CA CYS A 123 7.50 5.79 3.01
C CYS A 123 8.80 4.96 3.08
N ALA A 124 9.21 4.58 4.29
CA ALA A 124 10.38 3.71 4.50
C ALA A 124 10.02 2.22 4.49
N ARG A 125 8.75 1.87 4.81
CA ARG A 125 8.24 0.49 4.87
C ARG A 125 8.69 -0.36 3.69
N LEU A 126 8.52 0.15 2.48
CA LEU A 126 8.76 -0.60 1.25
C LEU A 126 10.23 -0.94 0.99
N ASN A 127 11.16 -0.29 1.67
CA ASN A 127 12.59 -0.56 1.52
C ASN A 127 13.04 -1.76 2.37
N ILE A 128 12.27 -2.13 3.40
CA ILE A 128 12.60 -3.28 4.26
C ILE A 128 12.58 -4.59 3.46
N PHE A 129 11.69 -4.70 2.47
CA PHE A 129 11.62 -5.86 1.58
C PHE A 129 12.59 -5.81 0.39
N SER A 130 13.41 -4.76 0.23
CA SER A 130 14.27 -4.61 -0.96
C SER A 130 15.34 -5.70 -1.10
N ALA A 131 15.70 -6.38 -0.02
CA ALA A 131 16.62 -7.52 -0.03
C ALA A 131 15.97 -8.84 -0.46
N PHE A 132 14.64 -8.89 -0.54
CA PHE A 132 13.91 -10.09 -0.96
C PHE A 132 13.99 -10.21 -2.49
N PRO A 133 14.34 -11.40 -3.04
CA PRO A 133 14.56 -11.59 -4.48
C PRO A 133 13.33 -11.26 -5.35
N ASP A 134 12.15 -11.37 -4.77
CA ASP A 134 10.83 -11.24 -5.39
C ASP A 134 10.15 -9.90 -5.03
N ASN A 135 10.88 -8.92 -4.49
CA ASN A 135 10.33 -7.59 -4.21
C ASN A 135 10.22 -6.71 -5.46
N GLY A 136 9.18 -5.87 -5.48
CA GLY A 136 8.94 -4.86 -6.51
C GLY A 136 7.87 -5.31 -7.51
N PRO A 137 7.98 -4.93 -8.80
CA PRO A 137 6.99 -5.31 -9.79
C PRO A 137 7.05 -6.82 -10.06
N MET A 138 5.87 -7.42 -10.30
CA MET A 138 5.79 -8.78 -10.83
C MET A 138 6.58 -8.89 -12.15
N PRO A 139 7.34 -9.97 -12.39
CA PRO A 139 7.92 -10.24 -13.69
C PRO A 139 6.86 -10.19 -14.80
N TRP A 140 7.24 -9.63 -15.95
CA TRP A 140 6.30 -9.41 -17.05
C TRP A 140 5.72 -10.72 -17.58
N VAL A 141 4.41 -10.72 -17.79
CA VAL A 141 3.62 -11.76 -18.48
C VAL A 141 2.47 -11.06 -19.19
N SER A 142 2.06 -11.52 -20.36
CA SER A 142 1.04 -10.83 -21.16
C SER A 142 -0.40 -11.28 -20.87
N ASN A 143 -0.58 -12.45 -20.26
CA ASN A 143 -1.86 -13.09 -20.03
C ASN A 143 -1.80 -14.12 -18.89
N TRP A 144 -2.94 -14.70 -18.54
CA TRP A 144 -3.05 -15.65 -17.44
C TRP A 144 -2.27 -16.94 -17.67
N GLN A 145 -2.22 -17.43 -18.91
CA GLN A 145 -1.48 -18.64 -19.23
C GLN A 145 0.02 -18.44 -18.95
N GLU A 146 0.59 -17.31 -19.38
CA GLU A 146 1.98 -16.96 -19.07
C GLU A 146 2.20 -16.76 -17.57
N PHE A 147 1.23 -16.18 -16.86
CA PHE A 147 1.26 -16.06 -15.40
C PHE A 147 1.34 -17.44 -14.71
N THR A 148 0.50 -18.41 -15.11
CA THR A 148 0.58 -19.77 -14.54
C THR A 148 1.94 -20.43 -14.82
N GLY A 149 2.52 -20.19 -16.01
CA GLY A 149 3.86 -20.64 -16.36
C GLY A 149 4.97 -19.94 -15.57
N LEU A 150 4.81 -18.65 -15.27
CA LEU A 150 5.70 -17.89 -14.37
C LEU A 150 5.65 -18.47 -12.95
N PHE A 151 4.45 -18.61 -12.38
CA PHE A 151 4.28 -19.12 -11.02
C PHE A 151 4.86 -20.52 -10.86
N ARG A 152 4.62 -21.42 -11.83
CA ARG A 152 5.22 -22.76 -11.84
C ARG A 152 6.75 -22.74 -11.83
N ARG A 153 7.37 -21.77 -12.49
CA ARG A 153 8.84 -21.61 -12.49
C ARG A 153 9.36 -21.07 -11.17
N LEU A 154 8.64 -20.14 -10.56
CA LEU A 154 8.98 -19.60 -9.24
C LEU A 154 8.87 -20.65 -8.14
N SER A 155 7.87 -21.54 -8.22
CA SER A 155 7.68 -22.64 -7.27
C SER A 155 8.75 -23.74 -7.38
N TYR A 156 9.67 -23.66 -8.34
CA TYR A 156 10.86 -24.53 -8.34
C TYR A 156 11.92 -24.09 -7.33
N THR A 157 11.84 -22.85 -6.84
CA THR A 157 12.70 -22.35 -5.77
C THR A 157 12.23 -22.89 -4.41
N THR A 158 13.13 -23.02 -3.45
CA THR A 158 12.81 -23.47 -2.08
C THR A 158 12.04 -22.43 -1.25
N MET A 159 11.83 -21.23 -1.80
CA MET A 159 11.31 -20.06 -1.07
C MET A 159 9.81 -19.83 -1.29
N ILE A 160 9.23 -20.40 -2.35
CA ILE A 160 7.90 -20.04 -2.83
C ILE A 160 7.05 -21.30 -2.97
N ASP A 161 6.21 -21.59 -1.97
CA ASP A 161 5.25 -22.69 -2.02
C ASP A 161 3.87 -22.21 -2.50
N SER A 162 3.56 -20.94 -2.25
CA SER A 162 2.26 -20.34 -2.53
C SER A 162 2.39 -18.90 -3.02
N ILE A 163 1.31 -18.39 -3.61
CA ILE A 163 1.22 -16.97 -3.98
C ILE A 163 1.40 -16.06 -2.76
N LYS A 164 1.05 -16.54 -1.55
CA LYS A 164 1.20 -15.77 -0.31
C LYS A 164 2.65 -15.51 0.09
N ASP A 165 3.60 -16.23 -0.51
CA ASP A 165 5.04 -16.08 -0.23
C ASP A 165 5.71 -15.05 -1.13
N LEU A 166 4.96 -14.52 -2.12
CA LEU A 166 5.45 -13.50 -3.06
C LEU A 166 5.30 -12.07 -2.50
N HIS A 167 6.37 -11.30 -2.56
CA HIS A 167 6.51 -9.93 -2.05
C HIS A 167 6.34 -8.85 -3.14
N TRP A 168 5.59 -9.16 -4.20
CA TRP A 168 5.28 -8.20 -5.25
C TRP A 168 4.42 -7.04 -4.73
N ASP A 169 4.66 -5.87 -5.32
CA ASP A 169 3.93 -4.63 -5.06
C ASP A 169 2.42 -4.78 -5.38
N ILE A 170 2.10 -5.47 -6.47
CA ILE A 170 0.74 -5.87 -6.86
C ILE A 170 0.76 -7.36 -7.22
N ARG A 171 -0.23 -8.11 -6.76
CA ARG A 171 -0.28 -9.57 -6.90
C ARG A 171 -1.67 -10.06 -7.30
N PRO A 172 -1.80 -10.93 -8.31
CA PRO A 172 -3.05 -11.61 -8.57
C PRO A 172 -3.25 -12.74 -7.54
N SER A 173 -4.49 -12.92 -7.07
CA SER A 173 -4.88 -13.98 -6.15
C SER A 173 -5.97 -14.86 -6.79
N PRO A 174 -5.60 -16.02 -7.37
CA PRO A 174 -6.56 -16.97 -7.93
C PRO A 174 -7.56 -17.51 -6.89
N VAL A 175 -7.13 -17.66 -5.63
CA VAL A 175 -7.98 -18.17 -4.53
C VAL A 175 -9.18 -17.26 -4.28
N PHE A 176 -8.97 -15.94 -4.39
CA PHE A 176 -10.02 -14.95 -4.19
C PHE A 176 -10.61 -14.39 -5.50
N GLY A 177 -10.00 -14.70 -6.66
CA GLY A 177 -10.35 -14.07 -7.93
C GLY A 177 -10.10 -12.56 -7.93
N THR A 178 -8.99 -12.11 -7.34
CA THR A 178 -8.70 -10.68 -7.15
C THR A 178 -7.32 -10.27 -7.65
N VAL A 179 -7.13 -8.96 -7.85
CA VAL A 179 -5.81 -8.30 -7.90
C VAL A 179 -5.64 -7.53 -6.59
N GLU A 180 -4.52 -7.76 -5.92
CA GLU A 180 -4.20 -7.22 -4.60
C GLU A 180 -3.09 -6.16 -4.69
N VAL A 181 -3.39 -4.92 -4.31
CA VAL A 181 -2.41 -3.82 -4.22
C VAL A 181 -1.86 -3.75 -2.80
N ARG A 182 -0.52 -3.83 -2.63
CA ARG A 182 0.14 -4.05 -1.32
C ARG A 182 1.20 -3.00 -0.94
N VAL A 183 1.28 -1.93 -1.73
CA VAL A 183 2.35 -0.93 -1.64
C VAL A 183 2.14 0.13 -0.57
N MET A 184 0.91 0.30 -0.08
CA MET A 184 0.55 1.41 0.79
C MET A 184 0.99 1.14 2.24
N ASP A 185 1.44 2.18 2.93
CA ASP A 185 1.51 2.18 4.39
C ASP A 185 0.10 2.08 4.96
N THR A 186 -0.06 1.50 6.16
CA THR A 186 -1.32 1.63 6.90
C THR A 186 -1.56 3.12 7.22
N PRO A 187 -2.68 3.73 6.81
CA PRO A 187 -2.99 5.12 7.12
C PRO A 187 -3.18 5.36 8.63
N LEU A 188 -3.16 6.63 9.05
CA LEU A 188 -3.45 7.01 10.43
C LEU A 188 -4.94 7.01 10.78
N THR A 189 -5.83 6.96 9.78
CA THR A 189 -7.29 6.99 9.96
C THR A 189 -7.99 5.94 9.10
N LEU A 190 -9.20 5.54 9.52
CA LEU A 190 -10.07 4.72 8.68
C LEU A 190 -10.56 5.48 7.45
N ASP A 191 -10.86 6.77 7.56
CA ASP A 191 -11.31 7.57 6.41
C ASP A 191 -10.29 7.53 5.28
N HIS A 192 -9.00 7.72 5.57
CA HIS A 192 -7.96 7.63 4.54
C HIS A 192 -7.80 6.21 4.00
N THR A 193 -7.99 5.18 4.85
CA THR A 193 -8.03 3.77 4.42
C THR A 193 -9.14 3.56 3.38
N ILE A 194 -10.34 4.05 3.65
CA ILE A 194 -11.48 3.96 2.73
C ILE A 194 -11.24 4.77 1.46
N ASN A 195 -10.68 5.97 1.57
CA ASN A 195 -10.40 6.82 0.42
C ASN A 195 -9.41 6.17 -0.55
N MET A 196 -8.34 5.56 -0.03
CA MET A 196 -7.37 4.82 -0.83
C MET A 196 -8.00 3.60 -1.51
N ALA A 197 -8.89 2.88 -0.82
CA ALA A 197 -9.64 1.78 -1.42
C ALA A 197 -10.57 2.26 -2.55
N GLY A 198 -11.25 3.40 -2.36
CA GLY A 198 -12.10 4.04 -3.38
C GLY A 198 -11.33 4.48 -4.62
N LEU A 199 -10.13 5.06 -4.44
CA LEU A 199 -9.26 5.40 -5.56
C LEU A 199 -8.89 4.16 -6.37
N ILE A 200 -8.47 3.08 -5.71
CA ILE A 200 -8.08 1.84 -6.38
C ILE A 200 -9.28 1.19 -7.07
N GLN A 201 -10.46 1.20 -6.43
CA GLN A 201 -11.70 0.69 -7.02
C GLN A 201 -12.10 1.47 -8.29
N ALA A 202 -12.09 2.81 -8.22
CA ALA A 202 -12.42 3.67 -9.35
C ALA A 202 -11.41 3.54 -10.50
N THR A 203 -10.12 3.45 -10.16
CA THR A 203 -9.04 3.21 -11.13
C THR A 203 -9.21 1.86 -11.80
N ALA A 204 -9.51 0.80 -11.04
CA ALA A 204 -9.72 -0.53 -11.58
C ALA A 204 -10.93 -0.61 -12.53
N HIS A 205 -12.04 0.02 -12.16
CA HIS A 205 -13.21 0.12 -13.03
C HIS A 205 -12.86 0.86 -14.32
N TRP A 206 -12.25 2.05 -14.23
CA TRP A 206 -11.81 2.80 -15.41
C TRP A 206 -10.89 1.99 -16.34
N LEU A 207 -9.90 1.30 -15.77
CA LEU A 207 -8.98 0.45 -16.52
C LEU A 207 -9.71 -0.68 -17.26
N LEU A 208 -10.60 -1.40 -16.57
CA LEU A 208 -11.27 -2.57 -17.14
C LEU A 208 -12.37 -2.19 -18.15
N THR A 209 -13.03 -1.04 -17.99
CA THR A 209 -14.09 -0.58 -18.91
C THR A 209 -13.54 0.16 -20.12
N GLU A 210 -12.63 1.11 -19.92
CA GLU A 210 -12.14 1.97 -21.00
C GLU A 210 -10.90 1.39 -21.69
N ARG A 211 -10.20 0.46 -21.04
CA ARG A 211 -8.94 -0.14 -21.52
C ARG A 211 -7.97 0.92 -22.11
N PRO A 212 -7.64 1.99 -21.36
CA PRO A 212 -6.94 3.17 -21.90
C PRO A 212 -5.49 2.87 -22.31
N PHE A 213 -4.93 1.77 -21.81
CA PHE A 213 -3.56 1.36 -22.07
C PHE A 213 -3.50 0.05 -22.85
N LYS A 214 -2.43 -0.10 -23.62
CA LYS A 214 -1.99 -1.38 -24.19
C LYS A 214 -0.67 -1.77 -23.51
N PRO A 215 -0.72 -2.54 -22.40
CA PRO A 215 0.46 -2.87 -21.62
C PRO A 215 1.56 -3.52 -22.46
N GLN A 216 2.81 -3.12 -22.20
CA GLN A 216 4.02 -3.68 -22.78
C GLN A 216 5.11 -3.80 -21.72
N GLU A 217 6.01 -4.77 -21.86
CA GLU A 217 7.10 -5.00 -20.89
C GLU A 217 7.92 -3.72 -20.63
N ARG A 218 8.16 -2.93 -21.69
CA ARG A 218 8.91 -1.68 -21.61
C ARG A 218 8.24 -0.61 -20.73
N ASP A 219 6.94 -0.70 -20.44
CA ASP A 219 6.25 0.20 -19.50
C ASP A 219 6.90 0.16 -18.10
N TYR A 220 7.53 -0.95 -17.74
CA TYR A 220 8.17 -1.16 -16.44
C TYR A 220 9.61 -0.66 -16.35
N LEU A 221 10.22 -0.18 -17.44
CA LEU A 221 11.65 0.16 -17.48
C LEU A 221 12.05 1.17 -16.39
N LEU A 222 11.21 2.19 -16.16
CA LEU A 222 11.44 3.22 -15.13
C LEU A 222 10.66 2.97 -13.82
N TYR A 223 10.00 1.81 -13.67
CA TYR A 223 9.14 1.50 -12.54
C TYR A 223 9.85 1.69 -11.19
N LYS A 224 11.04 1.10 -11.03
CA LYS A 224 11.80 1.18 -9.77
C LYS A 224 12.27 2.60 -9.45
N PHE A 225 12.58 3.42 -10.46
CA PHE A 225 12.97 4.82 -10.29
C PHE A 225 11.78 5.68 -9.83
N ASN A 226 10.64 5.52 -10.49
CA ASN A 226 9.40 6.23 -10.16
C ASN A 226 8.86 5.80 -8.77
N ARG A 227 8.94 4.50 -8.45
CA ARG A 227 8.65 3.96 -7.12
C ARG A 227 9.55 4.58 -6.05
N PHE A 228 10.86 4.67 -6.30
CA PHE A 228 11.79 5.31 -5.37
C PHE A 228 11.46 6.79 -5.13
N GLN A 229 11.08 7.53 -6.19
CA GLN A 229 10.66 8.94 -6.08
C GLN A 229 9.47 9.10 -5.14
N ALA A 230 8.47 8.22 -5.26
CA ALA A 230 7.33 8.19 -4.34
C ALA A 230 7.74 7.84 -2.91
N CYS A 231 8.54 6.80 -2.71
CA CYS A 231 8.99 6.40 -1.36
C CYS A 231 9.79 7.53 -0.70
N ARG A 232 10.69 8.19 -1.43
CA ARG A 232 11.63 9.16 -0.86
C ARG A 232 11.00 10.54 -0.65
N TYR A 233 10.19 11.00 -1.59
CA TYR A 233 9.70 12.39 -1.63
C TYR A 233 8.17 12.49 -1.53
N GLY A 234 7.44 11.37 -1.49
CA GLY A 234 5.97 11.38 -1.52
C GLY A 234 5.44 12.10 -2.76
N LEU A 235 4.45 12.96 -2.58
CA LEU A 235 3.83 13.75 -3.66
C LEU A 235 4.77 14.78 -4.31
N GLU A 236 5.90 15.09 -3.68
CA GLU A 236 6.93 15.96 -4.24
C GLU A 236 7.88 15.24 -5.20
N GLY A 237 7.81 13.90 -5.26
CA GLY A 237 8.62 13.12 -6.18
C GLY A 237 8.32 13.46 -7.64
N VAL A 238 9.23 13.05 -8.53
CA VAL A 238 9.09 13.28 -9.97
C VAL A 238 8.87 11.95 -10.68
N LEU A 239 7.75 11.83 -11.40
CA LEU A 239 7.51 10.77 -12.37
C LEU A 239 8.20 11.09 -13.67
N THR A 240 8.83 10.07 -14.26
CA THR A 240 9.38 10.14 -15.62
C THR A 240 8.66 9.15 -16.50
N ASP A 241 8.10 9.63 -17.61
CA ASP A 241 7.51 8.79 -18.63
C ASP A 241 8.60 8.05 -19.41
N VAL A 242 8.39 6.76 -19.64
CA VAL A 242 9.40 5.89 -20.28
C VAL A 242 9.53 6.15 -21.79
N TYR A 243 8.50 6.68 -22.43
CA TYR A 243 8.44 6.86 -23.88
C TYR A 243 8.88 8.25 -24.30
N THR A 244 8.35 9.28 -23.65
CA THR A 244 8.61 10.68 -23.99
C THR A 244 9.78 11.26 -23.20
N GLY A 245 10.11 10.67 -22.04
CA GLY A 245 11.06 11.24 -21.09
C GLY A 245 10.50 12.44 -20.32
N ASP A 246 9.21 12.75 -20.47
CA ASP A 246 8.57 13.86 -19.77
C ASP A 246 8.62 13.64 -18.27
N ARG A 247 8.82 14.74 -17.54
CA ARG A 247 8.95 14.74 -16.08
C ARG A 247 7.83 15.57 -15.46
N ARG A 248 7.10 14.98 -14.52
CA ARG A 248 5.97 15.63 -13.82
C ARG A 248 6.06 15.37 -12.33
N ARG A 249 5.63 16.32 -11.50
CA ARG A 249 5.52 16.07 -10.06
C ARG A 249 4.41 15.05 -9.82
N LEU A 250 4.60 14.16 -8.84
CA LEU A 250 3.58 13.18 -8.48
C LEU A 250 2.27 13.86 -8.08
N ALA A 251 2.31 15.00 -7.40
CA ALA A 251 1.11 15.78 -7.08
C ALA A 251 0.29 16.14 -8.32
N ASP A 252 0.94 16.70 -9.35
CA ASP A 252 0.26 17.14 -10.57
C ASP A 252 -0.30 15.94 -11.36
N ASP A 253 0.50 14.87 -11.46
CA ASP A 253 0.07 13.65 -12.16
C ASP A 253 -1.05 12.91 -11.41
N THR A 254 -1.06 12.98 -10.07
CA THR A 254 -2.16 12.47 -9.25
C THR A 254 -3.46 13.23 -9.51
N LEU A 255 -3.42 14.56 -9.68
CA LEU A 255 -4.63 15.31 -10.03
C LEU A 255 -5.21 14.86 -11.37
N HIS A 256 -4.36 14.58 -12.37
CA HIS A 256 -4.80 14.02 -13.64
C HIS A 256 -5.41 12.61 -13.49
N LEU A 257 -4.82 11.75 -12.67
CA LEU A 257 -5.40 10.45 -12.34
C LEU A 257 -6.79 10.62 -11.74
N LEU A 258 -6.93 11.50 -10.74
CA LEU A 258 -8.22 11.76 -10.08
C LEU A 258 -9.27 12.27 -11.07
N ASP A 259 -8.89 13.12 -12.03
CA ASP A 259 -9.80 13.57 -13.10
C ASP A 259 -10.26 12.41 -13.99
N ASN A 260 -9.34 11.55 -14.43
CA ASN A 260 -9.64 10.41 -15.29
C ASN A 260 -10.59 9.39 -14.64
N VAL A 261 -10.43 9.15 -13.33
CA VAL A 261 -11.23 8.15 -12.61
C VAL A 261 -12.52 8.71 -12.02
N THR A 262 -12.71 10.04 -12.01
CA THR A 262 -13.93 10.69 -11.47
C THR A 262 -15.23 10.10 -12.08
N PRO A 263 -15.37 9.89 -13.40
CA PRO A 263 -16.57 9.28 -13.95
C PRO A 263 -16.84 7.85 -13.45
N SER A 264 -15.79 7.06 -13.22
CA SER A 264 -15.89 5.71 -12.66
C SER A 264 -16.25 5.74 -11.18
N ALA A 265 -15.64 6.65 -10.42
CA ALA A 265 -15.97 6.86 -9.01
C ALA A 265 -17.46 7.19 -8.82
N ARG A 266 -18.03 8.07 -9.66
CA ARG A 266 -19.48 8.38 -9.67
C ARG A 266 -20.37 7.16 -9.83
N LYS A 267 -20.04 6.29 -10.77
CA LYS A 267 -20.80 5.06 -11.02
C LYS A 267 -20.75 4.09 -9.85
N LEU A 268 -19.65 4.12 -9.09
CA LEU A 268 -19.39 3.22 -7.97
C LEU A 268 -19.76 3.80 -6.59
N GLY A 269 -20.17 5.07 -6.53
CA GLY A 269 -20.40 5.76 -5.25
C GLY A 269 -19.12 6.10 -4.49
N ALA A 270 -17.99 6.25 -5.19
CA ALA A 270 -16.68 6.55 -4.60
C ALA A 270 -16.24 8.02 -4.75
N ASP A 271 -17.17 8.94 -5.05
CA ASP A 271 -16.86 10.37 -5.24
C ASP A 271 -16.20 11.02 -4.01
N SER A 272 -16.72 10.70 -2.82
CA SER A 272 -16.21 11.22 -1.55
C SER A 272 -14.72 10.93 -1.37
N ALA A 273 -14.29 9.72 -1.76
CA ALA A 273 -12.90 9.31 -1.74
C ALA A 273 -12.03 10.15 -2.69
N ILE A 274 -12.49 10.34 -3.93
CA ILE A 274 -11.76 11.13 -4.94
C ILE A 274 -11.66 12.59 -4.53
N ASP A 275 -12.73 13.18 -4.00
CA ASP A 275 -12.74 14.57 -3.55
C ASP A 275 -11.84 14.79 -2.33
N ALA A 276 -11.85 13.86 -1.36
CA ALA A 276 -10.96 13.92 -0.20
C ALA A 276 -9.49 13.83 -0.60
N LEU A 277 -9.13 12.91 -1.50
CA LEU A 277 -7.76 12.78 -2.01
C LEU A 277 -7.35 13.99 -2.84
N ARG A 278 -8.27 14.57 -3.62
CA ARG A 278 -8.01 15.81 -4.36
C ARG A 278 -7.71 16.97 -3.42
N LEU A 279 -8.44 17.08 -2.31
CA LEU A 279 -8.17 18.08 -1.28
C LEU A 279 -6.81 17.86 -0.61
N GLN A 280 -6.47 16.61 -0.28
CA GLN A 280 -5.16 16.25 0.26
C GLN A 280 -4.02 16.71 -0.67
N VAL A 281 -4.10 16.38 -1.96
CA VAL A 281 -3.07 16.76 -2.94
C VAL A 281 -2.94 18.29 -3.06
N LYS A 282 -4.07 19.02 -3.07
CA LYS A 282 -4.08 20.48 -3.16
C LYS A 282 -3.59 21.19 -1.90
N LYS A 283 -3.84 20.62 -0.72
CA LYS A 283 -3.39 21.19 0.56
C LYS A 283 -1.86 21.24 0.64
N GLY A 284 -1.18 20.27 0.02
CA GLY A 284 0.26 20.10 0.14
C GLY A 284 0.65 19.50 1.50
N GLY A 285 1.82 18.88 1.55
CA GLY A 285 2.25 18.08 2.70
C GLY A 285 1.61 16.68 2.74
N ASN A 286 2.23 15.78 3.49
CA ASN A 286 1.74 14.42 3.76
C ASN A 286 1.99 14.07 5.23
N GLU A 287 1.53 12.90 5.68
CA GLU A 287 1.71 12.48 7.08
C GLU A 287 3.20 12.48 7.48
N ALA A 288 4.09 12.07 6.57
CA ALA A 288 5.51 12.12 6.83
C ALA A 288 6.05 13.55 7.11
N HIS A 289 5.48 14.57 6.47
CA HIS A 289 5.79 15.97 6.77
C HIS A 289 5.27 16.39 8.14
N TYR A 290 4.00 16.13 8.47
CA TYR A 290 3.41 16.49 9.77
C TYR A 290 4.10 15.78 10.95
N MET A 291 4.53 14.53 10.77
CA MET A 291 5.32 13.81 11.76
C MET A 291 6.71 14.45 11.98
N ARG A 292 7.32 15.02 10.93
CA ARG A 292 8.60 15.73 11.05
C ARG A 292 8.43 17.09 11.72
N GLU A 293 7.39 17.84 11.37
CA GLU A 293 7.04 19.10 12.04
C GLU A 293 6.83 18.89 13.53
N PHE A 294 6.05 17.88 13.92
CA PHE A 294 5.82 17.57 15.33
C PHE A 294 7.11 17.34 16.13
N ILE A 295 8.10 16.66 15.55
CA ILE A 295 9.41 16.44 16.19
C ILE A 295 10.27 17.71 16.17
N ALA A 296 10.23 18.48 15.07
CA ALA A 296 10.93 19.76 14.99
C ALA A 296 10.43 20.78 16.02
N ASP A 297 9.14 20.73 16.35
CA ASP A 297 8.47 21.58 17.36
C ASP A 297 8.73 21.10 18.81
N GLY A 298 9.63 20.13 19.01
CA GLY A 298 10.03 19.63 20.33
C GLY A 298 9.27 18.40 20.82
N GLY A 299 8.41 17.82 19.97
CA GLY A 299 7.75 16.55 20.25
C GLY A 299 8.74 15.38 20.36
N SER A 300 8.36 14.35 21.11
CA SER A 300 9.12 13.09 21.19
C SER A 300 8.48 12.01 20.33
N LEU A 301 9.24 11.00 19.90
CA LEU A 301 8.69 9.85 19.17
C LEU A 301 7.63 9.08 19.98
N ILE A 302 7.71 9.09 21.31
CA ILE A 302 6.69 8.52 22.20
C ILE A 302 5.41 9.36 22.11
N GLY A 303 5.52 10.68 22.23
CA GLY A 303 4.38 11.58 22.07
C GLY A 303 3.74 11.51 20.68
N LEU A 304 4.55 11.23 19.65
CA LEU A 304 4.05 11.02 18.28
C LEU A 304 3.17 9.76 18.20
N VAL A 305 3.61 8.65 18.79
CA VAL A 305 2.80 7.42 18.84
C VAL A 305 1.51 7.63 19.63
N GLN A 306 1.56 8.34 20.77
CA GLN A 306 0.35 8.69 21.51
C GLN A 306 -0.62 9.48 20.63
N LYS A 307 -0.13 10.52 19.95
CA LYS A 307 -0.94 11.32 19.01
C LYS A 307 -1.56 10.46 17.91
N HIS A 308 -0.85 9.46 17.38
CA HIS A 308 -1.41 8.55 16.38
C HIS A 308 -2.49 7.64 16.94
N CYS A 309 -2.38 7.21 18.20
CA CYS A 309 -3.45 6.46 18.87
C CYS A 309 -4.71 7.32 19.03
N ASP A 310 -4.53 8.59 19.43
CA ASP A 310 -5.64 9.54 19.59
C ASP A 310 -6.34 9.80 18.23
N ILE A 311 -5.55 10.03 17.17
CA ILE A 311 -6.05 10.18 15.78
C ILE A 311 -6.83 8.94 15.33
N TRP A 312 -6.28 7.74 15.56
CA TRP A 312 -6.96 6.50 15.17
C TRP A 312 -8.27 6.32 15.94
N ALA A 313 -8.32 6.70 17.23
CA ALA A 313 -9.52 6.65 18.05
C ALA A 313 -10.54 7.76 17.74
N GLY A 314 -10.18 8.77 16.93
CA GLY A 314 -11.04 9.92 16.63
C GLY A 314 -11.16 10.92 17.78
N GLN A 315 -10.12 11.05 18.61
CA GLN A 315 -10.05 11.96 19.76
C GLN A 315 -9.34 13.29 19.45
#